data_AF-A0A7H8NVX4-F1
#
_entry.id   AF-A0A7H8NVX4-F1
#
_cell.length_a   1.000
_cell.length_b   1.000
_cell.length_c   1.000
_cell.angle_alpha   90.00
_cell.angle_beta   90.00
_cell.angle_gamma   90.00
#
_symmetry.space_group_name_H-M   'P 1'
#
loop_
_entity.id
_entity.type
_entity.pdbx_description
1 polymer ?
#
loop_
_entity_poly.entity_id
_entity_poly.type
_entity_poly.pdbx_seq_one_letter_code
_entity_poly.pdbx_strand_id
1 'polypeptide(L)'
;MRLLTLFPALLLLAALPAAADGLRCGEYRSADGGMALVFTTPSTGYRHNDIGEPEPLWVDRSAAQTRLVMLDDGVAQPIRIRADGQRIEDDVVVYTLRQSRACAAEPKAIAGSCRAAGSHCIAQLPTASPGQAQRACNEGVGAGCSTLLRQLRDGSATAATAGTGDTRFERPPACREQTPGHDPLTCEAQTDDALADAMQRVGERLQQEDEDTLDSPLPAGARDRLQQLCLQHRSGRFCVEVAAQQLDALEPALAVQALQVVCDAGRISACERTAPLHELGADLRLVPARQVPCGRYQADGGVIDVLDFGDGTLARLHDGAVHLQQGGETLVLRQLGNGDLLGMDAQTGYQRYQPQGGTVRCRPPTGGAGQPLR
;
A
#
# COMPACT_ATOMS: atom_id res chain seq x y z
N MET A 1 -63.66 36.92 46.23
CA MET A 1 -62.96 37.31 44.98
C MET A 1 -61.55 36.72 45.07
N ARG A 2 -61.31 35.61 44.36
CA ARG A 2 -60.45 35.50 43.15
C ARG A 2 -58.98 35.88 43.46
N LEU A 3 -57.94 35.07 43.23
CA LEU A 3 -57.76 33.87 42.42
C LEU A 3 -56.46 33.15 42.87
N LEU A 4 -56.46 31.81 42.82
CA LEU A 4 -55.25 30.96 42.81
C LEU A 4 -54.34 31.27 41.61
N THR A 5 -53.02 31.10 41.78
CA THR A 5 -52.06 30.57 40.77
C THR A 5 -50.75 30.20 41.50
N LEU A 6 -50.53 28.94 41.88
CA LEU A 6 -49.83 27.88 41.14
C LEU A 6 -48.36 28.20 40.76
N PHE A 7 -47.42 27.69 41.57
CA PHE A 7 -46.07 27.25 41.13
C PHE A 7 -46.24 25.93 40.34
N PRO A 8 -45.40 25.61 39.31
CA PRO A 8 -44.03 25.16 39.56
C PRO A 8 -42.96 25.45 38.45
N ALA A 9 -41.71 25.33 38.88
CA ALA A 9 -40.50 24.87 38.18
C ALA A 9 -40.44 24.89 36.63
N LEU A 10 -39.53 25.71 36.08
CA LEU A 10 -38.87 25.41 34.80
C LEU A 10 -37.34 25.39 35.01
N LEU A 11 -36.84 24.21 35.41
CA LEU A 11 -35.43 23.83 35.27
C LEU A 11 -35.15 23.60 33.78
N LEU A 12 -34.69 24.63 33.07
CA LEU A 12 -34.08 24.49 31.74
C LEU A 12 -32.62 24.03 31.93
N LEU A 13 -32.44 22.82 32.45
CA LEU A 13 -31.27 22.01 32.10
C LEU A 13 -31.57 21.45 30.71
N ALA A 14 -31.17 22.19 29.68
CA ALA A 14 -30.89 21.58 28.40
C ALA A 14 -29.74 20.60 28.63
N ALA A 15 -30.08 19.37 28.97
CA ALA A 15 -29.21 18.24 28.73
C ALA A 15 -29.01 18.22 27.21
N LEU A 16 -27.93 18.86 26.75
CA LEU A 16 -27.30 18.49 25.50
C LEU A 16 -27.19 16.96 25.55
N PRO A 17 -27.64 16.21 24.52
CA PRO A 17 -27.23 14.82 24.43
C PRO A 17 -25.72 14.86 24.50
N ALA A 18 -25.15 14.29 25.56
CA ALA A 18 -23.72 14.09 25.64
C ALA A 18 -23.37 13.23 24.42
N ALA A 19 -22.82 13.87 23.39
CA ALA A 19 -22.39 13.20 22.20
C ALA A 19 -21.38 12.14 22.64
N ALA A 20 -21.77 10.87 22.59
CA ALA A 20 -20.86 9.74 22.77
C ALA A 20 -19.90 9.59 21.56
N ASP A 21 -19.65 10.65 20.80
CA ASP A 21 -19.18 10.61 19.40
C ASP A 21 -17.81 11.26 19.15
N GLY A 22 -17.20 11.89 20.15
CA GLY A 22 -15.97 12.62 19.95
C GLY A 22 -14.72 11.78 20.21
N LEU A 23 -14.25 11.02 19.21
CA LEU A 23 -12.82 10.70 19.17
C LEU A 23 -12.04 12.02 19.35
N ARG A 24 -11.18 12.10 20.37
CA ARG A 24 -10.41 13.31 20.61
C ARG A 24 -9.22 13.33 19.66
N CYS A 25 -8.97 14.45 19.00
CA CYS A 25 -7.73 14.58 18.25
C CYS A 25 -6.54 14.61 19.20
N GLY A 26 -5.44 13.99 18.78
CA GLY A 26 -4.30 13.79 19.65
C GLY A 26 -3.57 12.49 19.38
N GLU A 27 -2.61 12.20 20.23
CA GLU A 27 -1.81 10.97 20.22
C GLU A 27 -2.34 10.01 21.27
N TYR A 28 -2.77 8.84 20.83
CA TYR A 28 -3.09 7.69 21.66
C TYR A 28 -1.93 6.71 21.59
N ARG A 29 -1.45 6.20 22.73
CA ARG A 29 -0.39 5.19 22.77
C ARG A 29 -0.89 3.88 23.34
N SER A 30 -0.34 2.77 22.82
CA SER A 30 -0.47 1.45 23.42
C SER A 30 0.15 1.41 24.82
N ALA A 31 -0.24 0.42 25.62
CA ALA A 31 0.25 0.27 26.98
C ALA A 31 1.78 0.04 27.07
N ASP A 32 2.35 -0.67 26.10
CA ASP A 32 3.79 -0.89 25.96
C ASP A 32 4.54 0.29 25.32
N GLY A 33 3.80 1.29 24.83
CA GLY A 33 4.33 2.49 24.20
C GLY A 33 4.78 2.31 22.75
N GLY A 34 4.87 1.08 22.24
CA GLY A 34 5.46 0.77 20.93
C GLY A 34 4.58 1.11 19.73
N MET A 35 3.29 1.38 19.95
CA MET A 35 2.33 1.79 18.92
C MET A 35 1.65 3.10 19.31
N ALA A 36 1.43 3.95 18.32
CA ALA A 36 0.69 5.20 18.45
C ALA A 36 -0.35 5.36 17.34
N LEU A 37 -1.52 5.88 17.71
CA LEU A 37 -2.53 6.39 16.78
C LEU A 37 -2.60 7.90 16.95
N VAL A 38 -2.32 8.65 15.89
CA VAL A 38 -2.33 10.12 15.92
C VAL A 38 -3.44 10.65 15.04
N PHE A 39 -4.48 11.20 15.66
CA PHE A 39 -5.63 11.75 14.95
C PHE A 39 -5.51 13.26 14.76
N THR A 40 -5.72 13.68 13.51
CA THR A 40 -5.61 15.07 13.08
C THR A 40 -6.96 15.75 12.87
N THR A 41 -7.93 14.97 12.41
CA THR A 41 -9.36 15.28 12.41
C THR A 41 -10.09 14.23 13.24
N PRO A 42 -11.39 14.40 13.53
CA PRO A 42 -12.18 13.36 14.19
C PRO A 42 -12.20 12.00 13.48
N SER A 43 -11.82 11.93 12.20
CA SER A 43 -11.79 10.67 11.46
C SER A 43 -10.46 10.32 10.81
N THR A 44 -9.53 11.25 10.61
CA THR A 44 -8.28 10.97 9.87
C THR A 44 -7.04 11.11 10.76
N GLY A 45 -6.05 10.29 10.48
CA GLY A 45 -4.82 10.25 11.25
C GLY A 45 -3.76 9.37 10.61
N TYR A 46 -2.81 8.93 11.44
CA TYR A 46 -1.84 7.92 11.08
C TYR A 46 -1.56 6.99 12.25
N ARG A 47 -1.19 5.75 11.94
CA ARG A 47 -0.62 4.78 12.87
C ARG A 47 0.89 4.86 12.75
N HIS A 48 1.59 4.87 13.86
CA HIS A 48 3.05 4.83 13.87
C HIS A 48 3.50 3.83 14.93
N ASN A 49 4.49 3.02 14.60
CA ASN A 49 5.29 2.28 15.55
C ASN A 49 6.66 2.95 15.58
N ASP A 50 7.31 3.09 16.75
CA ASP A 50 8.52 3.93 16.90
C ASP A 50 9.73 3.50 16.01
N ILE A 51 9.57 2.44 15.21
CA ILE A 51 10.55 1.83 14.31
C ILE A 51 10.10 1.97 12.83
N GLY A 52 8.81 2.11 12.55
CA GLY A 52 8.26 2.09 11.20
C GLY A 52 7.49 3.35 10.83
N GLU A 53 6.90 3.32 9.65
CA GLU A 53 6.40 4.52 8.97
C GLU A 53 5.01 4.95 9.46
N PRO A 54 4.70 6.26 9.51
CA PRO A 54 3.37 6.75 9.88
C PRO A 54 2.25 6.39 8.90
N GLU A 55 1.73 5.18 8.92
CA GLU A 55 0.73 4.67 7.99
C GLU A 55 -0.61 5.45 8.06
N PRO A 56 -1.13 5.98 6.95
CA PRO A 56 -2.31 6.83 6.97
C PRO A 56 -3.53 5.99 7.27
N LEU A 57 -4.40 6.52 8.12
CA LEU A 57 -5.61 5.83 8.52
C LEU A 57 -6.82 6.74 8.51
N TRP A 58 -7.97 6.10 8.50
CA TRP A 58 -9.26 6.73 8.58
C TRP A 58 -10.21 5.93 9.46
N VAL A 59 -11.09 6.60 10.20
CA VAL A 59 -12.08 6.00 11.09
C VAL A 59 -13.39 5.91 10.34
N ASP A 60 -13.74 4.68 9.97
CA ASP A 60 -15.03 4.37 9.39
C ASP A 60 -16.05 4.11 10.49
N ARG A 61 -16.89 5.12 10.74
CA ARG A 61 -18.07 5.00 11.63
C ARG A 61 -19.31 4.48 10.92
N SER A 62 -19.20 4.25 9.62
CA SER A 62 -20.33 3.82 8.80
C SER A 62 -20.53 2.30 8.82
N ALA A 63 -19.61 1.56 9.44
CA ALA A 63 -19.73 0.14 9.69
C ALA A 63 -20.50 -0.15 10.99
N ALA A 64 -21.04 -1.37 11.13
CA ALA A 64 -21.78 -1.81 12.31
C ALA A 64 -20.98 -1.64 13.61
N GLN A 65 -19.70 -1.99 13.56
CA GLN A 65 -18.69 -1.59 14.54
C GLN A 65 -17.78 -0.55 13.88
N THR A 66 -17.40 0.49 14.63
CA THR A 66 -16.42 1.47 14.14
C THR A 66 -15.13 0.75 13.74
N ARG A 67 -14.57 1.07 12.57
CA ARG A 67 -13.34 0.46 12.09
C ARG A 67 -12.24 1.48 11.86
N LEU A 68 -11.02 1.06 12.11
CA LEU A 68 -9.80 1.76 11.73
C LEU A 68 -9.35 1.22 10.39
N VAL A 69 -9.41 2.06 9.36
CA VAL A 69 -9.12 1.73 7.97
C VAL A 69 -7.72 2.25 7.63
N MET A 70 -6.79 1.33 7.47
CA MET A 70 -5.45 1.60 6.96
C MET A 70 -5.50 1.80 5.45
N LEU A 71 -5.13 2.99 5.00
CA LEU A 71 -5.36 3.42 3.62
C LEU A 71 -4.32 2.89 2.64
N ASP A 72 -3.08 2.71 3.08
CA ASP A 72 -1.97 2.24 2.24
C ASP A 72 -2.09 0.73 1.97
N ASP A 73 -2.28 -0.06 3.03
CA ASP A 73 -2.33 -1.53 2.92
C ASP A 73 -3.74 -2.09 2.69
N GLY A 74 -4.77 -1.27 2.83
CA GLY A 74 -6.15 -1.69 2.60
C GLY A 74 -6.64 -2.69 3.65
N VAL A 75 -6.45 -2.36 4.92
CA VAL A 75 -6.87 -3.19 6.05
C VAL A 75 -7.89 -2.41 6.88
N ALA A 76 -9.03 -3.01 7.21
CA ALA A 76 -10.04 -2.41 8.08
C ALA A 76 -10.19 -3.23 9.36
N GLN A 77 -9.76 -2.70 10.49
CA GLN A 77 -9.79 -3.40 11.79
C GLN A 77 -10.94 -2.88 12.67
N PRO A 78 -11.70 -3.76 13.34
CA PRO A 78 -12.72 -3.33 14.27
C PRO A 78 -12.09 -2.65 15.48
N ILE A 79 -12.69 -1.54 15.92
CA ILE A 79 -12.27 -0.83 17.13
C ILE A 79 -13.48 -0.47 17.98
N ARG A 80 -13.23 -0.22 19.26
CA ARG A 80 -14.20 0.33 20.21
C ARG A 80 -13.64 1.62 20.80
N ILE A 81 -14.33 2.72 20.55
CA ILE A 81 -14.01 4.01 21.16
C ILE A 81 -14.80 4.13 22.45
N ARG A 82 -14.11 4.35 23.58
CA ARG A 82 -14.77 4.53 24.88
C ARG A 82 -15.50 5.87 24.92
N ALA A 83 -16.58 5.93 25.69
CA ALA A 83 -17.45 7.12 25.78
C ALA A 83 -16.75 8.40 26.24
N ASP A 84 -15.61 8.29 26.95
CA ASP A 84 -14.79 9.44 27.35
C ASP A 84 -13.91 10.00 26.21
N GLY A 85 -13.83 9.28 25.08
CA GLY A 85 -12.98 9.57 23.94
C GLY A 85 -11.47 9.44 24.26
N GLN A 86 -11.10 8.89 25.41
CA GLN A 86 -9.71 8.79 25.86
C GLN A 86 -9.10 7.40 25.64
N ARG A 87 -9.92 6.39 25.32
CA ARG A 87 -9.44 5.04 25.04
C ARG A 87 -10.03 4.49 23.74
N ILE A 88 -9.18 3.81 23.00
CA ILE A 88 -9.52 3.03 21.81
C ILE A 88 -9.05 1.61 22.08
N GLU A 89 -9.94 0.65 21.92
CA GLU A 89 -9.68 -0.77 22.14
C GLU A 89 -9.85 -1.48 20.79
N ASP A 90 -8.85 -2.21 20.34
CA ASP A 90 -9.02 -3.29 19.35
C ASP A 90 -8.92 -4.66 20.06
N ASP A 91 -9.01 -5.77 19.34
CA ASP A 91 -9.01 -7.11 19.93
C ASP A 91 -7.69 -7.49 20.63
N VAL A 92 -6.60 -6.76 20.35
CA VAL A 92 -5.23 -7.08 20.80
C VAL A 92 -4.61 -5.94 21.63
N VAL A 93 -4.93 -4.69 21.31
CA VAL A 93 -4.25 -3.49 21.81
C VAL A 93 -5.25 -2.48 22.38
N VAL A 94 -4.90 -1.94 23.55
CA VAL A 94 -5.60 -0.80 24.16
C VAL A 94 -4.73 0.45 24.03
N TYR A 95 -5.27 1.46 23.35
CA TYR A 95 -4.64 2.76 23.20
C TYR A 95 -5.27 3.78 24.16
N THR A 96 -4.43 4.54 24.86
CA THR A 96 -4.87 5.62 25.76
C THR A 96 -4.35 6.96 25.28
N LEU A 97 -5.21 7.99 25.30
CA LEU A 97 -4.85 9.36 24.93
C LEU A 97 -3.75 9.89 25.85
N ARG A 98 -2.60 10.20 25.26
CA ARG A 98 -1.43 10.77 25.94
C ARG A 98 -1.35 12.27 25.77
N GLN A 99 -1.63 12.75 24.57
CA GLN A 99 -1.57 14.17 24.24
C GLN A 99 -2.82 14.56 23.47
N SER A 100 -3.64 15.45 24.01
CA SER A 100 -4.80 15.99 23.32
C SER A 100 -4.42 17.22 22.48
N ARG A 101 -5.10 17.42 21.36
CA ARG A 101 -4.97 18.63 20.53
C ARG A 101 -6.32 19.07 19.96
N ALA A 102 -6.37 20.30 19.46
CA ALA A 102 -7.53 20.76 18.69
C ALA A 102 -7.64 20.00 17.36
N CYS A 103 -8.84 19.53 17.04
CA CYS A 103 -9.13 18.90 15.76
C CYS A 103 -9.11 19.92 14.63
N ALA A 104 -8.52 19.54 13.49
CA ALA A 104 -8.75 20.25 12.24
C ALA A 104 -10.17 19.95 11.69
N ALA A 105 -10.62 20.76 10.74
CA ALA A 105 -11.90 20.56 10.07
C ALA A 105 -11.93 19.24 9.30
N GLU A 106 -13.00 18.47 9.46
CA GLU A 106 -13.19 17.20 8.76
C GLU A 106 -13.53 17.44 7.27
N PRO A 107 -12.83 16.81 6.32
CA PRO A 107 -13.25 16.81 4.92
C PRO A 107 -14.61 16.13 4.78
N LYS A 108 -15.53 16.75 4.02
CA LYS A 108 -16.84 16.16 3.78
C LYS A 108 -16.71 14.94 2.85
N ALA A 109 -17.11 13.77 3.34
CA ALA A 109 -17.23 12.57 2.52
C ALA A 109 -18.36 12.71 1.49
N ILE A 110 -18.11 12.26 0.26
CA ILE A 110 -19.10 12.25 -0.82
C ILE A 110 -19.88 10.93 -0.74
N ALA A 111 -21.21 10.95 -0.86
CA ALA A 111 -21.99 9.71 -0.81
C ALA A 111 -21.54 8.72 -1.92
N GLY A 112 -21.40 7.44 -1.55
CA GLY A 112 -20.90 6.39 -2.45
C GLY A 112 -19.39 6.46 -2.74
N SER A 113 -18.65 7.37 -2.10
CA SER A 113 -17.19 7.39 -2.10
C SER A 113 -16.61 6.30 -1.22
N CYS A 114 -15.35 5.93 -1.46
CA CYS A 114 -14.63 5.06 -0.55
C CYS A 114 -14.55 5.71 0.83
N ARG A 115 -14.31 7.03 0.89
CA ARG A 115 -14.37 7.86 2.11
C ARG A 115 -15.74 8.00 2.79
N ALA A 116 -16.81 7.44 2.24
CA ALA A 116 -18.12 7.38 2.90
C ALA A 116 -18.50 5.96 3.35
N ALA A 117 -17.72 4.96 2.94
CA ALA A 117 -17.97 3.54 3.15
C ALA A 117 -16.63 2.78 3.24
N GLY A 118 -15.76 3.18 4.15
CA GLY A 118 -14.33 2.80 4.12
C GLY A 118 -14.07 1.31 4.19
N SER A 119 -14.60 0.66 5.22
CA SER A 119 -14.49 -0.78 5.43
C SER A 119 -15.05 -1.58 4.26
N HIS A 120 -16.25 -1.21 3.79
CA HIS A 120 -16.90 -1.84 2.66
C HIS A 120 -16.12 -1.65 1.36
N CYS A 121 -15.59 -0.44 1.12
CA CYS A 121 -14.73 -0.15 0.00
C CYS A 121 -13.49 -1.04 0.02
N ILE A 122 -12.76 -1.09 1.15
CA ILE A 122 -11.59 -1.94 1.32
C ILE A 122 -11.92 -3.42 1.03
N ALA A 123 -13.04 -3.92 1.56
CA ALA A 123 -13.47 -5.31 1.31
C ALA A 123 -13.74 -5.59 -0.19
N GLN A 124 -14.19 -4.60 -0.95
CA GLN A 124 -14.47 -4.73 -2.38
C GLN A 124 -13.28 -4.46 -3.30
N LEU A 125 -12.24 -3.75 -2.84
CA LEU A 125 -11.07 -3.42 -3.67
C LEU A 125 -10.44 -4.62 -4.41
N PRO A 126 -10.35 -5.84 -3.85
CA PRO A 126 -9.73 -6.97 -4.55
C PRO A 126 -10.47 -7.37 -5.84
N THR A 127 -11.78 -7.13 -5.91
CA THR A 127 -12.65 -7.46 -7.06
C THR A 127 -13.30 -6.23 -7.68
N ALA A 128 -12.87 -5.03 -7.28
CA ALA A 128 -13.42 -3.77 -7.74
C ALA A 128 -13.32 -3.63 -9.26
N SER A 129 -14.29 -2.94 -9.86
CA SER A 129 -14.20 -2.54 -11.26
C SER A 129 -13.05 -1.52 -11.47
N PRO A 130 -12.54 -1.34 -12.70
CA PRO A 130 -11.57 -0.28 -13.00
C PRO A 130 -12.05 1.12 -12.60
N GLY A 131 -13.35 1.38 -12.70
CA GLY A 131 -13.95 2.64 -12.27
C GLY A 131 -13.91 2.82 -10.74
N GLN A 132 -14.18 1.76 -9.98
CA GLN A 132 -14.11 1.76 -8.52
C GLN A 132 -12.66 1.93 -8.03
N ALA A 133 -11.72 1.17 -8.60
CA ALA A 133 -10.30 1.28 -8.26
C ALA A 133 -9.76 2.69 -8.54
N GLN A 134 -10.08 3.25 -9.71
CA GLN A 134 -9.71 4.62 -10.05
C GLN A 134 -10.30 5.65 -9.09
N ARG A 135 -11.59 5.51 -8.71
CA ARG A 135 -12.22 6.41 -7.75
C ARG A 135 -11.51 6.34 -6.40
N ALA A 136 -11.31 5.14 -5.85
CA ALA A 136 -10.63 4.96 -4.57
C ALA A 136 -9.24 5.58 -4.60
N CYS A 137 -8.49 5.36 -5.68
CA CYS A 137 -7.18 5.98 -5.86
C CYS A 137 -7.26 7.52 -5.87
N ASN A 138 -8.18 8.11 -6.65
CA ASN A 138 -8.38 9.56 -6.71
C ASN A 138 -8.80 10.18 -5.36
N GLU A 139 -9.41 9.38 -4.49
CA GLU A 139 -9.76 9.80 -3.12
C GLU A 139 -8.56 9.72 -2.16
N GLY A 140 -7.39 9.26 -2.62
CA GLY A 140 -6.18 9.06 -1.82
C GLY A 140 -6.20 7.79 -0.99
N VAL A 141 -6.89 6.75 -1.45
CA VAL A 141 -6.83 5.41 -0.84
C VAL A 141 -5.73 4.63 -1.56
N GLY A 142 -4.59 4.45 -0.88
CA GLY A 142 -3.39 3.79 -1.41
C GLY A 142 -3.68 2.40 -1.98
N ALA A 143 -4.40 1.57 -1.23
CA ALA A 143 -4.82 0.25 -1.69
C ALA A 143 -5.67 0.30 -2.98
N GLY A 144 -6.44 1.38 -3.19
CA GLY A 144 -7.19 1.60 -4.43
C GLY A 144 -6.26 1.88 -5.62
N CYS A 145 -5.17 2.63 -5.40
CA CYS A 145 -4.13 2.85 -6.40
C CYS A 145 -3.36 1.57 -6.74
N SER A 146 -3.02 0.76 -5.74
CA SER A 146 -2.40 -0.55 -5.93
C SER A 146 -3.32 -1.51 -6.70
N THR A 147 -4.63 -1.53 -6.40
CA THR A 147 -5.61 -2.28 -7.21
C THR A 147 -5.64 -1.80 -8.66
N LEU A 148 -5.64 -0.48 -8.91
CA LEU A 148 -5.63 0.08 -10.26
C LEU A 148 -4.37 -0.34 -11.03
N LEU A 149 -3.21 -0.28 -10.39
CA LEU A 149 -1.94 -0.74 -10.97
C LEU A 149 -2.02 -2.21 -11.37
N ARG A 150 -2.52 -3.08 -10.48
CA ARG A 150 -2.72 -4.51 -10.77
C ARG A 150 -3.62 -4.70 -11.99
N GLN A 151 -4.77 -4.05 -12.03
CA GLN A 151 -5.69 -4.17 -13.17
C GLN A 151 -5.11 -3.67 -14.50
N LEU A 152 -4.19 -2.71 -14.47
CA LEU A 152 -3.44 -2.29 -15.66
C LEU A 152 -2.49 -3.39 -16.14
N ARG A 153 -1.86 -4.13 -15.22
CA ARG A 153 -0.99 -5.28 -15.55
C ARG A 153 -1.81 -6.44 -16.12
N ASP A 154 -2.94 -6.77 -15.50
CA ASP A 154 -3.84 -7.84 -15.93
C ASP A 154 -4.57 -7.52 -17.26
N GLY A 155 -4.29 -6.38 -17.90
CA GLY A 155 -4.98 -5.90 -19.10
C GLY A 155 -6.45 -5.48 -18.87
N SER A 156 -6.99 -5.69 -17.67
CA SER A 156 -8.39 -5.46 -17.29
C SER A 156 -8.78 -3.99 -17.22
N ALA A 157 -7.80 -3.08 -17.12
CA ALA A 157 -8.02 -1.64 -17.10
C ALA A 157 -7.85 -0.94 -18.48
N THR A 158 -7.51 -1.68 -19.55
CA THR A 158 -7.19 -1.09 -20.88
C THR A 158 -8.38 -0.43 -21.60
N ALA A 159 -9.60 -0.52 -21.07
CA ALA A 159 -10.81 0.11 -21.62
C ALA A 159 -11.47 1.13 -20.67
N ALA A 160 -10.72 1.77 -19.78
CA ALA A 160 -11.25 2.90 -19.01
C ALA A 160 -11.34 4.18 -19.88
N THR A 161 -12.06 4.13 -21.00
CA THR A 161 -12.85 5.29 -21.40
C THR A 161 -13.81 5.57 -20.26
N ALA A 162 -13.74 6.77 -19.70
CA ALA A 162 -14.60 7.24 -18.63
C ALA A 162 -16.09 6.95 -18.95
N GLY A 163 -16.72 6.06 -18.18
CA GLY A 163 -18.15 5.72 -18.27
C GLY A 163 -18.37 4.36 -18.93
N THR A 164 -18.64 3.30 -18.19
CA THR A 164 -20.03 2.97 -17.84
C THR A 164 -20.16 1.98 -16.67
N GLY A 165 -19.08 1.66 -15.96
CA GLY A 165 -19.15 0.84 -14.73
C GLY A 165 -19.65 1.63 -13.53
N ASP A 166 -20.38 0.99 -12.61
CA ASP A 166 -20.63 1.59 -11.30
C ASP A 166 -19.28 1.87 -10.63
N THR A 167 -19.12 3.12 -10.19
CA THR A 167 -17.91 3.62 -9.55
C THR A 167 -18.12 3.76 -8.04
N ARG A 168 -19.32 3.49 -7.54
CA ARG A 168 -19.69 3.71 -6.14
C ARG A 168 -19.32 2.51 -5.30
N PHE A 169 -19.04 2.79 -4.04
CA PHE A 169 -18.94 1.82 -2.96
C PHE A 169 -20.17 1.95 -2.08
N GLU A 170 -21.31 1.47 -2.58
CA GLU A 170 -22.58 1.62 -1.87
C GLU A 170 -22.77 0.46 -0.87
N ARG A 171 -22.88 0.80 0.41
CA ARG A 171 -23.07 -0.20 1.47
C ARG A 171 -24.37 -1.00 1.27
N PRO A 172 -24.41 -2.28 1.67
CA PRO A 172 -25.65 -3.04 1.75
C PRO A 172 -26.70 -2.31 2.61
N PRO A 173 -28.00 -2.44 2.32
CA PRO A 173 -29.06 -1.79 3.10
C PRO A 173 -29.00 -2.08 4.61
N ALA A 174 -28.64 -3.31 5.00
CA ALA A 174 -28.49 -3.71 6.40
C ALA A 174 -27.46 -2.86 7.17
N CYS A 175 -26.46 -2.32 6.46
CA CYS A 175 -25.40 -1.49 7.03
C CYS A 175 -25.78 -0.01 7.16
N ARG A 176 -26.94 0.42 6.67
CA ARG A 176 -27.31 1.85 6.62
C ARG A 176 -28.22 2.21 7.80
N GLU A 177 -27.63 2.82 8.83
CA GLU A 177 -28.26 3.15 10.12
C GLU A 177 -29.61 3.90 10.04
N GLN A 178 -29.84 4.70 9.00
CA GLN A 178 -31.04 5.53 8.83
C GLN A 178 -32.12 4.91 7.94
N THR A 179 -32.00 3.63 7.61
CA THR A 179 -32.90 2.93 6.67
C THR A 179 -33.72 1.88 7.41
N PRO A 180 -35.01 1.71 7.09
CA PRO A 180 -35.78 0.55 7.54
C PRO A 180 -35.07 -0.73 7.10
N GLY A 181 -34.70 -1.58 8.06
CA GLY A 181 -33.91 -2.80 7.82
C GLY A 181 -32.43 -2.71 8.22
N HIS A 182 -32.00 -1.66 8.93
CA HIS A 182 -30.71 -1.67 9.60
C HIS A 182 -30.61 -2.83 10.61
N ASP A 183 -29.60 -3.69 10.42
CA ASP A 183 -29.27 -4.78 11.33
C ASP A 183 -27.73 -4.89 11.40
N PRO A 184 -27.12 -4.49 12.53
CA PRO A 184 -25.67 -4.53 12.71
C PRO A 184 -25.04 -5.91 12.50
N LEU A 185 -25.70 -6.99 12.96
CA LEU A 185 -25.16 -8.34 12.86
C LEU A 185 -25.22 -8.84 11.41
N THR A 186 -26.34 -8.60 10.72
CA THR A 186 -26.47 -8.92 9.29
C THR A 186 -25.50 -8.09 8.45
N CYS A 187 -25.26 -6.84 8.80
CA CYS A 187 -24.28 -6.00 8.11
C CYS A 187 -22.85 -6.56 8.23
N GLU A 188 -22.46 -7.00 9.43
CA GLU A 188 -21.12 -7.54 9.67
C GLU A 188 -20.92 -8.84 8.89
N ALA A 189 -21.87 -9.79 8.99
CA ALA A 189 -21.84 -11.02 8.21
C ALA A 189 -21.75 -10.77 6.69
N GLN A 190 -22.53 -9.83 6.16
CA GLN A 190 -22.46 -9.48 4.73
C GLN A 190 -21.13 -8.86 4.30
N THR A 191 -20.45 -8.15 5.20
CA THR A 191 -19.15 -7.55 4.92
C THR A 191 -18.06 -8.62 4.91
N ASP A 192 -18.11 -9.56 5.85
CA ASP A 192 -17.19 -10.69 5.94
C ASP A 192 -17.35 -11.66 4.77
N ASP A 193 -18.60 -11.99 4.40
CA ASP A 193 -18.91 -12.81 3.22
C ASP A 193 -18.39 -12.14 1.93
N ALA A 194 -18.59 -10.82 1.78
CA ALA A 194 -18.10 -10.08 0.63
C ALA A 194 -16.57 -10.10 0.53
N LEU A 195 -15.86 -10.01 1.67
CA LEU A 195 -14.41 -10.13 1.70
C LEU A 195 -13.96 -11.56 1.35
N ALA A 196 -14.61 -12.59 1.90
CA ALA A 196 -14.31 -13.98 1.61
C ALA A 196 -14.48 -14.31 0.11
N ASP A 197 -15.60 -13.89 -0.48
CA ASP A 197 -15.87 -14.00 -1.91
C ASP A 197 -14.84 -13.24 -2.76
N ALA A 198 -14.37 -12.08 -2.28
CA ALA A 198 -13.35 -11.31 -2.96
C ALA A 198 -11.99 -12.02 -2.93
N MET A 199 -11.61 -12.60 -1.79
CA MET A 199 -10.38 -13.39 -1.63
C MET A 199 -10.41 -14.66 -2.47
N GLN A 200 -11.55 -15.35 -2.55
CA GLN A 200 -11.68 -16.52 -3.42
C GLN A 200 -11.42 -16.15 -4.89
N ARG A 201 -12.02 -15.06 -5.39
CA ARG A 201 -11.81 -14.60 -6.77
C ARG A 201 -10.38 -14.14 -7.05
N VAL A 202 -9.69 -13.56 -6.05
CA VAL A 202 -8.25 -13.29 -6.17
C VAL A 202 -7.48 -14.59 -6.30
N GLY A 203 -7.76 -15.59 -5.46
CA GLY A 203 -7.13 -16.91 -5.55
C GLY A 203 -7.33 -17.58 -6.91
N GLU A 204 -8.54 -17.51 -7.46
CA GLU A 204 -8.85 -18.02 -8.81
C GLU A 204 -8.07 -17.29 -9.91
N ARG A 205 -7.85 -15.98 -9.77
CA ARG A 205 -7.06 -15.18 -10.73
C ARG A 205 -5.57 -15.50 -10.65
N LEU A 206 -5.02 -15.57 -9.44
CA LEU A 206 -3.60 -15.90 -9.23
C LEU A 206 -3.25 -17.29 -9.82
N GLN A 207 -4.21 -18.22 -9.85
CA GLN A 207 -4.02 -19.53 -10.50
C GLN A 207 -4.00 -19.47 -12.04
N GLN A 208 -4.49 -18.38 -12.62
CA GLN A 208 -4.57 -18.17 -14.07
C GLN A 208 -3.48 -17.22 -14.60
N GLU A 209 -2.75 -16.56 -13.71
CA GLU A 209 -1.70 -15.61 -14.06
C GLU A 209 -0.41 -16.35 -14.44
N ASP A 210 0.16 -15.97 -15.59
CA ASP A 210 1.47 -16.40 -16.04
C ASP A 210 2.52 -15.47 -15.43
N GLU A 211 3.49 -16.02 -14.67
CA GLU A 211 4.49 -15.22 -13.96
C GLU A 211 5.29 -14.32 -14.91
N ASP A 212 5.55 -14.77 -16.14
CA ASP A 212 6.30 -14.01 -17.16
C ASP A 212 5.57 -12.71 -17.60
N THR A 213 4.25 -12.59 -17.38
CA THR A 213 3.48 -11.37 -17.71
C THR A 213 3.56 -10.31 -16.61
N LEU A 214 3.83 -10.71 -15.36
CA LEU A 214 3.87 -9.81 -14.19
C LEU A 214 5.12 -8.93 -14.15
N ASP A 215 6.22 -9.41 -14.75
CA ASP A 215 7.54 -8.78 -14.74
C ASP A 215 7.78 -7.81 -15.91
N SER A 216 6.86 -7.75 -16.87
CA SER A 216 6.94 -6.80 -17.99
C SER A 216 6.49 -5.39 -17.57
N PRO A 217 7.23 -4.33 -17.93
CA PRO A 217 6.82 -2.97 -17.62
C PRO A 217 5.55 -2.58 -18.37
N LEU A 218 4.64 -1.88 -17.68
CA LEU A 218 3.44 -1.32 -18.29
C LEU A 218 3.75 -0.36 -19.46
N PRO A 219 2.82 -0.18 -20.42
CA PRO A 219 2.94 0.83 -21.46
C PRO A 219 3.20 2.23 -20.88
N ALA A 220 4.03 3.03 -21.55
CA ALA A 220 4.50 4.33 -21.03
C ALA A 220 3.36 5.24 -20.55
N GLY A 221 2.27 5.38 -21.32
CA GLY A 221 1.14 6.22 -20.91
C GLY A 221 0.42 5.74 -19.63
N ALA A 222 0.42 4.43 -19.36
CA ALA A 222 -0.10 3.90 -18.10
C ALA A 222 0.85 4.20 -16.94
N ARG A 223 2.17 4.03 -17.15
CA ARG A 223 3.20 4.38 -16.16
C ARG A 223 3.18 5.87 -15.81
N ASP A 224 3.06 6.75 -16.78
CA ASP A 224 2.98 8.20 -16.57
C ASP A 224 1.77 8.59 -15.71
N ARG A 225 0.62 7.96 -15.96
CA ARG A 225 -0.59 8.16 -15.16
C ARG A 225 -0.39 7.71 -13.71
N LEU A 226 0.22 6.54 -13.51
CA LEU A 226 0.53 6.04 -12.17
C LEU A 226 1.56 6.92 -11.44
N GLN A 227 2.57 7.43 -12.16
CA GLN A 227 3.52 8.41 -11.65
C GLN A 227 2.80 9.65 -11.11
N GLN A 228 1.89 10.23 -11.89
CA GLN A 228 1.13 11.41 -11.47
C GLN A 228 0.30 11.14 -10.20
N LEU A 229 -0.39 10.00 -10.14
CA LEU A 229 -1.16 9.59 -8.96
C LEU A 229 -0.27 9.41 -7.73
N CYS A 230 0.93 8.84 -7.90
CA CYS A 230 1.89 8.68 -6.82
C CYS A 230 2.34 10.04 -6.27
N LEU A 231 2.73 10.97 -7.14
CA LEU A 231 3.16 12.31 -6.73
C LEU A 231 2.03 13.11 -6.05
N GLN A 232 0.79 12.89 -6.48
CA GLN A 232 -0.39 13.54 -5.92
C GLN A 232 -0.74 13.00 -4.52
N HIS A 233 -0.80 11.68 -4.35
CA HIS A 233 -1.33 11.05 -3.14
C HIS A 233 -0.25 10.64 -2.14
N ARG A 234 0.99 10.42 -2.60
CA ARG A 234 2.16 10.07 -1.77
C ARG A 234 1.94 8.83 -0.89
N SER A 235 1.10 7.91 -1.35
CA SER A 235 0.83 6.66 -0.66
C SER A 235 2.07 5.77 -0.72
N GLY A 236 2.53 5.29 0.44
CA GLY A 236 3.86 4.68 0.57
C GLY A 236 4.00 3.42 -0.29
N ARG A 237 3.15 2.42 -0.03
CA ARG A 237 3.14 1.15 -0.78
C ARG A 237 2.98 1.38 -2.29
N PHE A 238 1.98 2.17 -2.67
CA PHE A 238 1.68 2.41 -4.09
C PHE A 238 2.85 3.07 -4.82
N CYS A 239 3.46 4.10 -4.23
CA CYS A 239 4.60 4.78 -4.86
C CYS A 239 5.85 3.88 -4.99
N VAL A 240 6.05 2.92 -4.07
CA VAL A 240 7.09 1.89 -4.22
C VAL A 240 6.78 0.97 -5.42
N GLU A 241 5.53 0.55 -5.59
CA GLU A 241 5.10 -0.25 -6.76
C GLU A 241 5.28 0.54 -8.08
N VAL A 242 5.00 1.85 -8.08
CA VAL A 242 5.28 2.73 -9.21
C VAL A 242 6.77 2.83 -9.50
N ALA A 243 7.60 3.01 -8.46
CA ALA A 243 9.05 3.09 -8.63
C ALA A 243 9.61 1.82 -9.28
N ALA A 244 9.14 0.63 -8.85
CA ALA A 244 9.49 -0.63 -9.48
C ALA A 244 9.14 -0.63 -10.98
N GLN A 245 7.93 -0.20 -11.35
CA GLN A 245 7.54 -0.11 -12.77
C GLN A 245 8.40 0.83 -13.62
N GLN A 246 8.88 1.93 -13.04
CA GLN A 246 9.79 2.83 -13.75
C GLN A 246 11.19 2.22 -13.88
N LEU A 247 11.65 1.53 -12.84
CA LEU A 247 12.91 0.81 -12.86
C LEU A 247 12.93 -0.35 -13.88
N ASP A 248 11.86 -1.14 -13.94
CA ASP A 248 11.69 -2.23 -14.92
C ASP A 248 11.74 -1.71 -16.35
N ALA A 249 11.24 -0.50 -16.55
CA ALA A 249 11.24 0.19 -17.83
C ALA A 249 12.50 1.02 -18.12
N LEU A 250 13.54 0.90 -17.28
CA LEU A 250 14.81 1.61 -17.41
C LEU A 250 14.68 3.14 -17.32
N GLU A 251 13.71 3.63 -16.54
CA GLU A 251 13.46 5.06 -16.25
C GLU A 251 13.81 5.41 -14.79
N PRO A 252 15.09 5.27 -14.36
CA PRO A 252 15.43 5.35 -12.95
C PRO A 252 15.22 6.74 -12.32
N ALA A 253 15.24 7.81 -13.12
CA ALA A 253 14.95 9.15 -12.64
C ALA A 253 13.49 9.28 -12.13
N LEU A 254 12.53 8.66 -12.83
CA LEU A 254 11.13 8.64 -12.40
C LEU A 254 10.93 7.75 -11.17
N ALA A 255 11.67 6.65 -11.07
CA ALA A 255 11.66 5.80 -9.88
C ALA A 255 12.14 6.54 -8.63
N VAL A 256 13.28 7.23 -8.73
CA VAL A 256 13.81 8.07 -7.64
C VAL A 256 12.80 9.14 -7.25
N GLN A 257 12.14 9.78 -8.22
CA GLN A 257 11.09 10.77 -7.92
C GLN A 257 9.91 10.16 -7.14
N ALA A 258 9.46 8.97 -7.52
CA ALA A 258 8.36 8.27 -6.84
C ALA A 258 8.74 7.85 -5.41
N LEU A 259 9.98 7.40 -5.17
CA LEU A 259 10.44 7.08 -3.81
C LEU A 259 10.70 8.33 -2.97
N GLN A 260 11.23 9.39 -3.57
CA GLN A 260 11.54 10.65 -2.87
C GLN A 260 10.27 11.31 -2.30
N VAL A 261 9.16 11.32 -3.03
CA VAL A 261 7.93 11.95 -2.55
C VAL A 261 7.36 11.27 -1.30
N VAL A 262 7.63 9.96 -1.17
CA VAL A 262 7.27 9.15 -0.01
C VAL A 262 8.24 9.47 1.14
N CYS A 263 9.55 9.50 0.88
CA CYS A 263 10.56 9.92 1.85
C CYS A 263 10.25 11.33 2.43
N ASP A 264 9.94 12.30 1.57
CA ASP A 264 9.57 13.67 1.96
C ASP A 264 8.29 13.73 2.81
N ALA A 265 7.43 12.71 2.71
CA ALA A 265 6.25 12.54 3.56
C ALA A 265 6.57 11.92 4.93
N GLY A 266 7.84 11.76 5.28
CA GLY A 266 8.31 11.25 6.57
C GLY A 266 8.42 9.73 6.63
N ARG A 267 8.64 9.08 5.49
CA ARG A 267 8.69 7.62 5.35
C ARG A 267 10.15 7.15 5.33
N ILE A 268 10.64 6.70 6.48
CA ILE A 268 12.05 6.39 6.70
C ILE A 268 12.54 5.29 5.75
N SER A 269 11.77 4.22 5.56
CA SER A 269 12.14 3.12 4.66
C SER A 269 12.21 3.58 3.20
N ALA A 270 11.35 4.52 2.78
CA ALA A 270 11.48 5.12 1.47
C ALA A 270 12.76 5.98 1.35
N CYS A 271 13.14 6.70 2.41
CA CYS A 271 14.41 7.42 2.43
C CYS A 271 15.63 6.49 2.33
N GLU A 272 15.62 5.39 3.09
CA GLU A 272 16.65 4.35 3.05
C GLU A 272 16.78 3.73 1.64
N ARG A 273 15.66 3.53 0.94
CA ARG A 273 15.65 3.04 -0.45
C ARG A 273 16.11 4.07 -1.47
N THR A 274 15.86 5.34 -1.23
CA THR A 274 16.21 6.41 -2.18
C THR A 274 17.68 6.80 -2.06
N ALA A 275 18.30 6.67 -0.88
CA ALA A 275 19.69 7.06 -0.66
C ALA A 275 20.70 6.35 -1.59
N PRO A 276 20.70 5.00 -1.74
CA PRO A 276 21.59 4.31 -2.66
C PRO A 276 21.43 4.76 -4.12
N LEU A 277 20.20 5.05 -4.53
CA LEU A 277 19.90 5.51 -5.88
C LEU A 277 20.41 6.93 -6.13
N HIS A 278 20.33 7.82 -5.13
CA HIS A 278 20.91 9.17 -5.22
C HIS A 278 22.44 9.15 -5.25
N GLU A 279 23.07 8.28 -4.46
CA GLU A 279 24.53 8.15 -4.41
C GLU A 279 25.14 7.76 -5.76
N LEU A 280 24.40 7.00 -6.57
CA LEU A 280 24.81 6.66 -7.93
C LEU A 280 24.89 7.88 -8.85
N GLY A 281 24.06 8.91 -8.65
CA GLY A 281 24.07 10.13 -9.48
C GLY A 281 24.05 9.82 -10.98
N ALA A 282 25.08 10.26 -11.71
CA ALA A 282 25.20 10.02 -13.15
C ALA A 282 25.46 8.55 -13.52
N ASP A 283 25.93 7.73 -12.58
CA ASP A 283 26.11 6.28 -12.79
C ASP A 283 24.77 5.53 -12.80
N LEU A 284 23.67 6.15 -12.34
CA LEU A 284 22.33 5.58 -12.38
C LEU A 284 21.77 5.57 -13.81
N ARG A 285 22.38 4.73 -14.65
CA ARG A 285 22.02 4.50 -16.04
C ARG A 285 21.81 3.01 -16.24
N LEU A 286 20.56 2.59 -16.21
CA LEU A 286 20.21 1.19 -16.41
C LEU A 286 20.34 0.81 -17.89
N VAL A 287 20.87 -0.39 -18.13
CA VAL A 287 20.98 -0.98 -19.46
C VAL A 287 20.47 -2.42 -19.44
N PRO A 288 19.84 -2.91 -20.52
CA PRO A 288 19.48 -4.32 -20.62
C PRO A 288 20.72 -5.21 -20.56
N ALA A 289 20.73 -6.17 -19.63
CA ALA A 289 21.76 -7.19 -19.58
C ALA A 289 21.66 -8.09 -20.82
N ARG A 290 22.80 -8.34 -21.48
CA ARG A 290 22.89 -9.20 -22.68
C ARG A 290 23.32 -10.63 -22.38
N GLN A 291 23.90 -10.85 -21.20
CA GLN A 291 24.35 -12.14 -20.72
C GLN A 291 24.22 -12.18 -19.19
N VAL A 292 24.06 -13.38 -18.64
CA VAL A 292 24.09 -13.59 -17.19
C VAL A 292 25.49 -13.21 -16.65
N PRO A 293 25.59 -12.35 -15.62
CA PRO A 293 26.84 -12.04 -14.93
C PRO A 293 27.47 -13.29 -14.31
N CYS A 294 28.77 -13.26 -14.01
CA CYS A 294 29.43 -14.35 -13.31
C CYS A 294 30.47 -13.84 -12.31
N GLY A 295 30.84 -14.75 -11.41
CA GLY A 295 31.68 -14.41 -10.26
C GLY A 295 30.89 -13.74 -9.14
N ARG A 296 31.63 -13.12 -8.24
CA ARG A 296 31.09 -12.54 -7.01
C ARG A 296 30.95 -11.03 -7.17
N TYR A 297 29.83 -10.51 -6.70
CA TYR A 297 29.58 -9.08 -6.60
C TYR A 297 29.31 -8.70 -5.14
N GLN A 298 29.70 -7.49 -4.77
CA GLN A 298 29.62 -6.98 -3.41
C GLN A 298 28.99 -5.59 -3.40
N ALA A 299 28.04 -5.39 -2.49
CA ALA A 299 27.55 -4.09 -2.10
C ALA A 299 28.25 -3.59 -0.82
N ASP A 300 28.34 -2.28 -0.67
CA ASP A 300 28.92 -1.62 0.51
C ASP A 300 28.03 -1.74 1.77
N GLY A 301 26.81 -2.25 1.63
CA GLY A 301 25.88 -2.51 2.73
C GLY A 301 24.61 -3.23 2.27
N GLY A 302 23.59 -3.23 3.13
CA GLY A 302 22.32 -3.96 2.90
C GLY A 302 22.30 -5.35 3.55
N VAL A 303 21.11 -5.97 3.59
CA VAL A 303 20.93 -7.31 4.17
C VAL A 303 21.59 -8.38 3.29
N ILE A 304 21.51 -8.20 1.96
CA ILE A 304 22.17 -9.03 0.96
C ILE A 304 23.34 -8.22 0.41
N ASP A 305 24.52 -8.37 1.01
CA ASP A 305 25.72 -7.61 0.64
C ASP A 305 26.57 -8.34 -0.41
N VAL A 306 26.32 -9.64 -0.61
CA VAL A 306 27.04 -10.50 -1.57
C VAL A 306 26.07 -11.18 -2.52
N LEU A 307 26.40 -11.11 -3.81
CA LEU A 307 25.80 -11.92 -4.86
C LEU A 307 26.85 -12.86 -5.42
N ASP A 308 26.57 -14.16 -5.45
CA ASP A 308 27.45 -15.15 -6.07
C ASP A 308 26.73 -15.81 -7.25
N PHE A 309 27.18 -15.47 -8.44
CA PHE A 309 26.65 -16.05 -9.67
C PHE A 309 27.28 -17.41 -9.98
N GLY A 310 28.37 -17.80 -9.30
CA GLY A 310 29.09 -19.04 -9.58
C GLY A 310 29.43 -19.20 -11.07
N ASP A 311 28.96 -20.29 -11.66
CA ASP A 311 29.08 -20.60 -13.10
C ASP A 311 27.94 -20.04 -13.96
N GLY A 312 26.98 -19.31 -13.36
CA GLY A 312 25.83 -18.69 -14.00
C GLY A 312 24.56 -19.56 -14.01
N THR A 313 24.58 -20.78 -13.47
CA THR A 313 23.42 -21.70 -13.51
C THR A 313 22.26 -21.31 -12.61
N LEU A 314 22.51 -20.50 -11.57
CA LEU A 314 21.49 -20.00 -10.63
C LEU A 314 20.80 -18.73 -11.12
N ALA A 315 21.23 -18.18 -12.26
CA ALA A 315 20.70 -16.94 -12.78
C ALA A 315 20.16 -17.10 -14.20
N ARG A 316 19.05 -16.41 -14.48
CA ARG A 316 18.44 -16.34 -15.81
C ARG A 316 18.25 -14.90 -16.26
N LEU A 317 18.28 -14.69 -17.57
CA LEU A 317 17.87 -13.41 -18.15
C LEU A 317 16.39 -13.44 -18.48
N HIS A 318 15.70 -12.38 -18.11
CA HIS A 318 14.31 -12.13 -18.49
C HIS A 318 14.17 -10.64 -18.82
N ASP A 319 13.81 -10.30 -20.07
CA ASP A 319 13.70 -8.91 -20.57
C ASP A 319 14.88 -7.99 -20.20
N GLY A 320 16.10 -8.53 -20.21
CA GLY A 320 17.32 -7.81 -19.85
C GLY A 320 17.49 -7.50 -18.36
N ALA A 321 16.65 -8.06 -17.49
CA ALA A 321 16.90 -8.21 -16.06
C ALA A 321 17.59 -9.55 -15.79
N VAL A 322 18.34 -9.61 -14.70
CA VAL A 322 19.00 -10.81 -14.20
C VAL A 322 18.21 -11.29 -12.98
N HIS A 323 17.61 -12.47 -13.07
CA HIS A 323 16.89 -13.12 -11.98
C HIS A 323 17.83 -14.15 -11.37
N LEU A 324 18.30 -13.92 -10.15
CA LEU A 324 19.23 -14.78 -9.43
C LEU A 324 18.49 -15.55 -8.33
N GLN A 325 18.59 -16.87 -8.34
CA GLN A 325 18.08 -17.72 -7.26
C GLN A 325 19.11 -17.81 -6.13
N GLN A 326 18.77 -17.28 -4.96
CA GLN A 326 19.64 -17.34 -3.78
C GLN A 326 18.80 -17.51 -2.51
N GLY A 327 19.14 -18.49 -1.68
CA GLY A 327 18.44 -18.71 -0.40
C GLY A 327 16.98 -19.13 -0.53
N GLY A 328 16.54 -19.61 -1.70
CA GLY A 328 15.14 -19.94 -1.97
C GLY A 328 14.29 -18.76 -2.45
N GLU A 329 14.90 -17.60 -2.67
CA GLU A 329 14.25 -16.40 -3.19
C GLU A 329 14.85 -16.02 -4.55
N THR A 330 14.05 -15.30 -5.36
CA THR A 330 14.49 -14.73 -6.63
C THR A 330 14.86 -13.26 -6.41
N LEU A 331 16.12 -12.91 -6.60
CA LEU A 331 16.59 -11.52 -6.58
C LEU A 331 16.58 -10.96 -7.99
N VAL A 332 16.00 -9.77 -8.18
CA VAL A 332 15.97 -9.11 -9.49
C VAL A 332 17.02 -8.01 -9.55
N LEU A 333 17.85 -8.07 -10.60
CA LEU A 333 18.99 -7.18 -10.79
C LEU A 333 18.99 -6.59 -12.20
N ARG A 334 19.42 -5.33 -12.36
CA ARG A 334 19.71 -4.72 -13.66
C ARG A 334 21.16 -4.32 -13.76
N GLN A 335 21.68 -4.32 -14.99
CA GLN A 335 23.04 -3.84 -15.24
C GLN A 335 23.06 -2.32 -15.31
N LEU A 336 24.01 -1.72 -14.60
CA LEU A 336 24.37 -0.31 -14.75
C LEU A 336 25.29 -0.15 -15.95
N GLY A 337 25.25 1.03 -16.54
CA GLY A 337 26.00 1.34 -17.76
C GLY A 337 27.53 1.23 -17.65
N ASN A 338 28.05 1.17 -16.42
CA ASN A 338 29.46 0.98 -16.08
C ASN A 338 29.82 -0.51 -15.87
N GLY A 339 28.85 -1.43 -15.93
CA GLY A 339 29.03 -2.87 -15.78
C GLY A 339 28.68 -3.43 -14.40
N ASP A 340 28.41 -2.56 -13.41
CA ASP A 340 27.94 -2.96 -12.09
C ASP A 340 26.48 -3.45 -12.14
N LEU A 341 26.01 -4.02 -11.04
CA LEU A 341 24.63 -4.46 -10.89
C LEU A 341 23.89 -3.57 -9.88
N LEU A 342 22.61 -3.33 -10.14
CA LEU A 342 21.70 -2.64 -9.26
C LEU A 342 20.62 -3.62 -8.78
N GLY A 343 20.38 -3.64 -7.46
CA GLY A 343 19.21 -4.25 -6.86
C GLY A 343 17.92 -3.55 -7.29
N MET A 344 16.90 -4.31 -7.69
CA MET A 344 15.67 -3.72 -8.27
C MET A 344 14.49 -3.71 -7.30
N ASP A 345 14.68 -4.23 -6.09
CA ASP A 345 13.61 -4.47 -5.12
C ASP A 345 14.01 -4.13 -3.68
N ALA A 346 13.04 -4.30 -2.78
CA ALA A 346 13.23 -4.06 -1.36
C ALA A 346 14.19 -5.06 -0.68
N GLN A 347 14.31 -6.29 -1.19
CA GLN A 347 15.15 -7.34 -0.61
C GLN A 347 16.63 -7.02 -0.81
N THR A 348 16.97 -6.57 -2.03
CA THR A 348 18.29 -6.07 -2.41
C THR A 348 18.55 -4.64 -1.94
N GLY A 349 17.52 -3.96 -1.40
CA GLY A 349 17.61 -2.61 -0.85
C GLY A 349 18.04 -1.55 -1.86
N TYR A 350 17.81 -1.78 -3.16
CA TYR A 350 18.30 -0.92 -4.25
C TYR A 350 19.82 -0.71 -4.26
N GLN A 351 20.59 -1.65 -3.71
CA GLN A 351 22.03 -1.50 -3.57
C GLN A 351 22.78 -1.65 -4.89
N ARG A 352 23.91 -0.94 -4.99
CA ARG A 352 24.90 -1.13 -6.05
C ARG A 352 25.82 -2.29 -5.67
N TYR A 353 25.95 -3.25 -6.58
CA TYR A 353 26.85 -4.39 -6.44
C TYR A 353 27.98 -4.30 -7.45
N GLN A 354 29.22 -4.28 -6.95
CA GLN A 354 30.44 -4.18 -7.74
C GLN A 354 31.13 -5.55 -7.86
N PRO A 355 31.72 -5.88 -9.01
CA PRO A 355 32.43 -7.15 -9.17
C PRO A 355 33.67 -7.22 -8.27
N GLN A 356 33.81 -8.29 -7.49
CA GLN A 356 35.02 -8.58 -6.72
C GLN A 356 36.04 -9.33 -7.61
N GLY A 357 36.98 -8.59 -8.22
CA GLY A 357 38.10 -9.15 -9.00
C GLY A 357 37.99 -9.00 -10.53
N GLY A 358 39.13 -9.03 -11.24
CA GLY A 358 39.24 -8.68 -12.66
C GLY A 358 38.57 -9.68 -13.62
N THR A 359 37.86 -9.13 -14.63
CA THR A 359 37.16 -9.81 -15.75
C THR A 359 37.09 -11.33 -15.67
N VAL A 360 36.21 -11.86 -14.82
CA VAL A 360 35.86 -13.27 -14.84
C VAL A 360 34.94 -13.47 -16.06
N ARG A 361 35.47 -14.01 -17.15
CA ARG A 361 34.62 -14.49 -18.26
C ARG A 361 34.04 -15.83 -17.84
N CYS A 362 32.72 -15.92 -17.86
CA CYS A 362 32.02 -17.16 -17.58
C CYS A 362 32.46 -18.19 -18.62
N ARG A 363 32.88 -19.37 -18.18
CA ARG A 363 33.20 -20.46 -19.10
C ARG A 363 31.84 -20.98 -19.61
N PRO A 364 31.54 -20.94 -20.91
CA PRO A 364 30.31 -21.56 -21.41
C PRO A 364 30.33 -23.05 -21.01
N PRO A 365 29.17 -23.66 -20.70
CA PRO A 365 29.11 -25.07 -20.38
C PRO A 365 29.76 -25.83 -21.54
N THR A 366 30.83 -26.57 -21.25
CA THR A 366 31.43 -27.49 -22.21
C THR A 366 30.38 -28.54 -22.55
N GLY A 367 29.71 -28.36 -23.68
CA GLY A 367 28.84 -29.36 -24.26
C GLY A 367 29.60 -30.67 -24.31
N GLY A 368 29.10 -31.67 -23.57
CA GLY A 368 29.62 -33.01 -23.63
C GLY A 368 29.56 -33.46 -25.08
N ALA A 369 30.73 -33.60 -25.70
CA ALA A 369 30.84 -34.27 -26.99
C ALA A 369 30.19 -35.64 -26.83
N GLY A 370 29.04 -35.83 -27.47
CA GLY A 370 28.41 -37.13 -27.58
C GLY A 370 29.46 -38.10 -28.12
N GLN A 371 29.84 -39.08 -27.30
CA GLN A 371 30.58 -40.22 -27.79
C GLN A 371 29.70 -40.91 -28.85
N PRO A 372 30.20 -41.13 -30.07
CA PRO A 372 29.48 -41.96 -31.02
C PRO A 372 29.44 -43.38 -30.46
N LEU A 373 28.24 -43.87 -30.17
CA LEU A 373 27.99 -45.28 -29.89
C LEU A 373 28.45 -46.08 -31.10
N ARG A 374 29.39 -47.01 -30.88
CA ARG A 374 29.76 -48.08 -31.80
C ARG A 374 28.84 -49.27 -31.65
#